data_AF-A0A258CMP9-F1
#
_entry.id   AF-A0A258CMP9-F1
#
_cell.length_a   1.000
_cell.length_b   1.000
_cell.length_c   1.000
_cell.angle_alpha   90.00
_cell.angle_beta   90.00
_cell.angle_gamma   90.00
#
_symmetry.space_group_name_H-M   'P 1'
#
loop_
_entity.id
_entity.type
_entity.pdbx_description
1 polymer ?
#
loop_
_entity_poly.entity_id
_entity_poly.type
_entity_poly.pdbx_seq_one_letter_code
_entity_poly.pdbx_strand_id
1 'polypeptide(L)'
;MKVTQRGSVLIVSLLLLLIITIVGIAGVGNSMLGEKVAANQRQISLAFMAAESGLVNAKNWFDNPINSTSWGNEAATKSGINALFSASQNAQANWNITSVVFNNKNATIRSCGEITGSGVIRCLISVYTQGSGGGELAPFVFNNLLNPDELDVAKSNQFSITGKEIGRDKDGKAIYAPAIATNSQANKEILLNAAIKSGRIDNYRGGIEVVNYDGAFGDPKLMNDFVQSIKNQWASLPNAEKGFAPTDMGTRDKPKITYHEGNLDISSNGRTGAGTLVINGNLSITGRNFDYFGLIVVTGKSFVFKGGGNKPMEASIVFASPEQDANGKWTFGGVKAEFVVDFDGGAADFIYSTDALSKAHGLLNDTAKKLWAFEAQSGTGTSGKMSGWIEDISP
;
A
#
# COMPACT_ATOMS: atom_id res chain seq x y z
N MET A 1 98.54 -28.78 24.95
CA MET A 1 97.80 -27.64 25.54
C MET A 1 96.32 -27.97 25.57
N LYS A 2 95.72 -28.21 26.75
CA LYS A 2 94.26 -28.38 26.89
C LYS A 2 93.66 -27.03 27.29
N VAL A 3 92.93 -26.41 26.38
CA VAL A 3 92.22 -25.16 26.63
C VAL A 3 90.97 -25.50 27.45
N THR A 4 90.94 -25.08 28.72
CA THR A 4 89.77 -25.23 29.59
C THR A 4 88.79 -24.10 29.33
N GLN A 5 87.84 -24.32 28.41
CA GLN A 5 86.64 -23.49 28.32
C GLN A 5 85.68 -23.93 29.43
N ARG A 6 85.61 -23.15 30.51
CA ARG A 6 84.61 -23.31 31.58
C ARG A 6 83.94 -21.97 31.80
N GLY A 7 82.61 -21.93 31.65
CA GLY A 7 81.77 -20.92 32.29
C GLY A 7 80.78 -20.19 31.39
N SER A 8 81.10 -19.91 30.13
CA SER A 8 80.27 -18.99 29.33
C SER A 8 79.04 -19.64 28.69
N VAL A 9 79.04 -20.96 28.47
CA VAL A 9 77.94 -21.68 27.78
C VAL A 9 76.63 -21.56 28.55
N LEU A 10 76.65 -21.65 29.88
CA LEU A 10 75.44 -21.52 30.71
C LEU A 10 74.82 -20.12 30.56
N ILE A 11 75.66 -19.07 30.60
CA ILE A 11 75.21 -17.68 30.50
C ILE A 11 74.64 -17.39 29.10
N VAL A 12 75.31 -17.85 28.05
CA VAL A 12 74.82 -17.70 26.67
C VAL A 12 73.53 -18.48 26.46
N SER A 13 73.43 -19.71 27.00
CA SER A 13 72.19 -20.49 26.93
C SER A 13 71.04 -19.82 27.67
N LEU A 14 71.29 -19.22 28.85
CA LEU A 14 70.26 -18.49 29.60
C LEU A 14 69.83 -17.20 28.90
N LEU A 15 70.77 -16.47 28.28
CA LEU A 15 70.48 -15.27 27.50
C LEU A 15 69.64 -15.60 26.26
N LEU A 16 70.01 -16.65 25.52
CA LEU A 16 69.24 -17.10 24.36
C LEU A 16 67.85 -17.58 24.78
N LEU A 17 67.74 -18.33 25.88
CA LEU A 17 66.46 -18.78 26.43
C LEU A 17 65.60 -17.57 26.81
N LEU A 18 66.15 -16.61 27.55
CA LEU A 18 65.47 -15.37 27.93
C LEU A 18 64.93 -14.59 26.72
N ILE A 19 65.75 -14.42 25.68
CA ILE A 19 65.35 -13.71 24.47
C ILE A 19 64.19 -14.44 23.78
N ILE A 20 64.27 -15.77 23.65
CA ILE A 20 63.19 -16.58 23.07
C ILE A 20 61.91 -16.48 23.91
N THR A 21 62.00 -16.47 25.25
CA THR A 21 60.82 -16.34 26.11
C THR A 21 60.14 -14.98 25.97
N ILE A 22 60.92 -13.90 25.89
CA ILE A 22 60.38 -12.53 25.72
C ILE A 22 59.67 -12.41 24.37
N VAL A 23 60.26 -12.93 23.29
CA VAL A 23 59.65 -12.94 21.96
C VAL A 23 58.39 -13.82 21.94
N GLY A 24 58.42 -14.98 22.62
CA GLY A 24 57.27 -15.88 22.74
C GLY A 24 56.08 -15.23 23.46
N ILE A 25 56.32 -14.53 24.57
CA ILE A 25 55.27 -13.84 25.34
C ILE A 25 54.67 -12.68 24.55
N ALA A 26 55.50 -11.90 23.84
CA ALA A 26 55.02 -10.79 23.00
C ALA A 26 54.10 -11.26 21.86
N GLY A 27 54.35 -12.44 21.28
CA GLY A 27 53.48 -13.03 20.26
C GLY A 27 52.09 -13.41 20.79
N VAL A 28 52.00 -13.94 22.01
CA VAL A 28 50.72 -14.36 22.63
C VAL A 28 49.83 -13.16 22.98
N GLY A 29 50.41 -12.04 23.41
CA GLY A 29 49.66 -10.84 23.80
C GLY A 29 48.86 -10.20 22.64
N ASN A 30 49.44 -10.14 21.45
CA ASN A 30 48.80 -9.53 20.28
C ASN A 30 47.63 -10.37 19.74
N SER A 31 47.74 -11.70 19.78
CA SER A 31 46.66 -12.60 19.37
C SER A 31 45.43 -12.50 20.26
N MET A 32 45.61 -12.40 21.59
CA MET A 32 44.50 -12.26 22.53
C MET A 32 43.77 -10.92 22.40
N LEU A 33 44.48 -9.83 22.08
CA LEU A 33 43.87 -8.53 21.79
C LEU A 33 43.07 -8.56 20.48
N GLY A 34 43.63 -9.17 19.43
CA GLY A 34 42.94 -9.33 18.15
C GLY A 34 41.64 -10.12 18.28
N GLU A 35 41.64 -11.20 19.06
CA GLU A 35 40.45 -12.01 19.32
C GLU A 35 39.35 -11.21 20.05
N LYS A 36 39.72 -10.40 21.05
CA LYS A 36 38.76 -9.55 21.78
C LYS A 36 38.18 -8.44 20.90
N VAL A 37 38.98 -7.82 20.03
CA VAL A 37 38.49 -6.82 19.07
C VAL A 37 37.55 -7.47 18.06
N ALA A 38 37.90 -8.63 17.52
CA ALA A 38 37.04 -9.38 16.60
C ALA A 38 35.71 -9.81 17.27
N ALA A 39 35.77 -10.26 18.52
CA ALA A 39 34.59 -10.61 19.31
C ALA A 39 33.68 -9.39 19.54
N ASN A 40 34.24 -8.23 19.89
CA ASN A 40 33.49 -7.00 20.07
C ASN A 40 32.86 -6.52 18.74
N GLN A 41 33.61 -6.52 17.64
CA GLN A 41 33.08 -6.17 16.31
C GLN A 41 31.92 -7.09 15.89
N ARG A 42 32.02 -8.39 16.17
CA ARG A 42 30.93 -9.33 15.94
C ARG A 42 29.71 -9.02 16.79
N GLN A 43 29.88 -8.71 18.07
CA GLN A 43 28.78 -8.34 18.97
C GLN A 43 28.09 -7.05 18.52
N ILE A 44 28.85 -6.04 18.10
CA ILE A 44 28.31 -4.78 17.56
C ILE A 44 27.45 -5.06 16.32
N SER A 45 27.94 -5.88 15.40
CA SER A 45 27.19 -6.23 14.17
C SER A 45 25.90 -6.99 14.49
N LEU A 46 25.93 -7.92 15.45
CA LEU A 46 24.76 -8.66 15.91
C LEU A 46 23.72 -7.74 16.58
N ALA A 47 24.17 -6.78 17.40
CA ALA A 47 23.28 -5.79 18.02
C ALA A 47 22.61 -4.92 16.96
N PHE A 48 23.34 -4.49 15.94
CA PHE A 48 22.80 -3.71 14.83
C PHE A 48 21.71 -4.49 14.06
N MET A 49 22.00 -5.72 13.64
CA MET A 49 21.02 -6.57 12.95
C MET A 49 19.77 -6.85 13.80
N ALA A 50 19.93 -6.97 15.13
CA ALA A 50 18.79 -7.09 16.03
C ALA A 50 17.91 -5.82 16.02
N ALA A 51 18.52 -4.64 16.11
CA ALA A 51 17.79 -3.36 15.99
C ALA A 51 17.06 -3.23 14.64
N GLU A 52 17.69 -3.64 13.53
CA GLU A 52 17.04 -3.67 12.22
C GLU A 52 15.83 -4.60 12.20
N SER A 53 15.95 -5.79 12.80
CA SER A 53 14.85 -6.74 12.95
C SER A 53 13.68 -6.13 13.71
N GLY A 54 13.94 -5.36 14.77
CA GLY A 54 12.91 -4.62 15.49
C GLY A 54 12.18 -3.60 14.60
N LEU A 55 12.90 -2.87 13.75
CA LEU A 55 12.29 -1.93 12.80
C LEU A 55 11.48 -2.62 11.69
N VAL A 56 11.92 -3.79 11.20
CA VAL A 56 11.15 -4.61 10.25
C VAL A 56 9.86 -5.11 10.90
N ASN A 57 9.91 -5.59 12.13
CA ASN A 57 8.73 -6.00 12.88
C ASN A 57 7.78 -4.82 13.15
N ALA A 58 8.32 -3.65 13.48
CA ALA A 58 7.53 -2.44 13.63
C ALA A 58 6.77 -2.09 12.34
N LYS A 59 7.44 -2.15 11.18
CA LYS A 59 6.78 -1.93 9.88
C LYS A 59 5.64 -2.92 9.66
N ASN A 60 5.90 -4.22 9.83
CA ASN A 60 4.88 -5.26 9.64
C ASN A 60 3.69 -5.07 10.59
N TRP A 61 3.95 -4.63 11.82
CA TRP A 61 2.91 -4.31 12.79
C TRP A 61 2.05 -3.13 12.33
N PHE A 62 2.65 -2.05 11.83
CA PHE A 62 1.93 -0.88 11.32
C PHE A 62 1.21 -1.14 9.99
N ASP A 63 1.73 -2.04 9.16
CA ASP A 63 1.09 -2.46 7.91
C ASP A 63 -0.13 -3.37 8.17
N ASN A 64 -0.26 -3.95 9.36
CA ASN A 64 -1.40 -4.79 9.73
C ASN A 64 -2.64 -3.92 10.06
N PRO A 65 -3.73 -4.02 9.29
CA PRO A 65 -4.92 -3.18 9.48
C PRO A 65 -5.58 -3.28 10.87
N ILE A 66 -5.40 -4.41 11.57
CA ILE A 66 -5.97 -4.63 12.92
C ILE A 66 -5.36 -3.64 13.93
N ASN A 67 -4.12 -3.21 13.71
CA ASN A 67 -3.39 -2.33 14.61
C ASN A 67 -3.64 -0.83 14.35
N SER A 68 -4.46 -0.50 13.34
CA SER A 68 -4.79 0.89 12.96
C SER A 68 -5.35 1.73 14.11
N THR A 69 -6.12 1.11 15.02
CA THR A 69 -6.72 1.76 16.20
C THR A 69 -5.70 2.22 17.25
N SER A 70 -4.48 1.71 17.18
CA SER A 70 -3.39 2.09 18.09
C SER A 70 -2.58 3.29 17.60
N TRP A 71 -2.86 3.80 16.40
CA TRP A 71 -2.20 4.99 15.86
C TRP A 71 -2.45 6.22 16.75
N GLY A 72 -1.39 6.96 17.09
CA GLY A 72 -1.46 8.06 18.05
C GLY A 72 -1.41 7.62 19.53
N ASN A 73 -1.45 6.31 19.81
CA ASN A 73 -1.24 5.77 21.15
C ASN A 73 0.16 5.13 21.26
N GLU A 74 1.12 5.91 21.77
CA GLU A 74 2.53 5.51 21.89
C GLU A 74 2.71 4.27 22.78
N ALA A 75 2.00 4.20 23.91
CA ALA A 75 2.11 3.10 24.85
C ALA A 75 1.59 1.78 24.28
N ALA A 76 0.41 1.80 23.67
CA ALA A 76 -0.19 0.63 23.04
C ALA A 76 0.64 0.14 21.85
N THR A 77 1.09 1.06 21.00
CA THR A 77 1.93 0.74 19.83
C THR A 77 3.24 0.09 20.24
N LYS A 78 3.96 0.70 21.19
CA LYS A 78 5.22 0.14 21.71
C LYS A 78 5.03 -1.25 22.30
N SER A 79 3.99 -1.44 23.12
CA SER A 79 3.65 -2.73 23.71
C SER A 79 3.35 -3.79 22.65
N GLY A 80 2.52 -3.44 21.65
CA GLY A 80 2.12 -4.34 20.57
C GLY A 80 3.28 -4.77 19.68
N ILE A 81 4.18 -3.85 19.32
CA ILE A 81 5.36 -4.19 18.50
C ILE A 81 6.31 -5.09 19.30
N ASN A 82 6.58 -4.76 20.57
CA ASN A 82 7.47 -5.56 21.40
C ASN A 82 6.92 -6.97 21.69
N ALA A 83 5.60 -7.16 21.68
CA ALA A 83 4.99 -8.47 21.79
C ALA A 83 5.26 -9.39 20.59
N LEU A 84 5.69 -8.83 19.43
CA LEU A 84 6.12 -9.63 18.27
C LEU A 84 7.48 -10.28 18.46
N PHE A 85 8.24 -9.88 19.49
CA PHE A 85 9.49 -10.53 19.84
C PHE A 85 9.23 -11.98 20.24
N SER A 86 9.52 -12.92 19.35
CA SER A 86 9.47 -14.35 19.64
C SER A 86 10.80 -14.79 20.22
N ALA A 87 10.83 -15.07 21.52
CA ALA A 87 12.00 -15.55 22.26
C ALA A 87 12.38 -17.02 21.93
N SER A 88 12.23 -17.47 20.67
CA SER A 88 12.54 -18.85 20.30
C SER A 88 14.06 -19.09 20.24
N GLN A 89 14.58 -19.54 21.38
CA GLN A 89 15.75 -20.40 21.60
C GLN A 89 17.09 -19.92 21.02
N ASN A 90 17.94 -19.37 21.90
CA ASN A 90 19.35 -18.95 21.68
C ASN A 90 19.59 -17.64 20.91
N ALA A 91 18.76 -16.61 21.09
CA ALA A 91 19.09 -15.28 20.57
C ALA A 91 20.11 -14.59 21.49
N GLN A 92 21.40 -14.70 21.16
CA GLN A 92 22.48 -13.91 21.78
C GLN A 92 22.22 -12.39 21.66
N ALA A 93 21.35 -11.98 20.74
CA ALA A 93 20.93 -10.61 20.47
C ALA A 93 19.40 -10.46 20.61
N ASN A 94 18.96 -9.51 21.43
CA ASN A 94 17.56 -9.14 21.62
C ASN A 94 17.30 -7.78 20.98
N TRP A 95 16.04 -7.47 20.67
CA TRP A 95 15.64 -6.12 20.26
C TRP A 95 14.44 -5.64 21.06
N ASN A 96 14.36 -4.32 21.22
CA ASN A 96 13.28 -3.65 21.92
C ASN A 96 13.01 -2.29 21.29
N ILE A 97 11.73 -1.96 21.07
CA ILE A 97 11.30 -0.61 20.73
C ILE A 97 11.29 0.24 21.99
N THR A 98 12.20 1.20 22.08
CA THR A 98 12.33 2.06 23.27
C THR A 98 11.40 3.26 23.21
N SER A 99 11.14 3.78 22.00
CA SER A 99 10.29 4.94 21.78
C SER A 99 9.56 4.85 20.45
N VAL A 100 8.33 5.37 20.44
CA VAL A 100 7.52 5.65 19.25
C VAL A 100 6.91 7.02 19.49
N VAL A 101 7.15 7.97 18.59
CA VAL A 101 6.58 9.32 18.67
C VAL A 101 5.78 9.58 17.41
N PHE A 102 4.51 9.96 17.58
CA PHE A 102 3.64 10.28 16.47
C PHE A 102 3.68 11.77 16.14
N ASN A 103 3.82 12.06 14.84
CA ASN A 103 3.62 13.39 14.30
C ASN A 103 2.78 13.28 13.03
N ASN A 104 1.47 13.53 13.18
CA ASN A 104 0.45 13.35 12.14
C ASN A 104 0.50 11.94 11.52
N LYS A 105 1.23 11.83 10.42
CA LYS A 105 1.28 10.71 9.46
C LYS A 105 2.55 9.88 9.61
N ASN A 106 3.46 10.38 10.44
CA ASN A 106 4.75 9.80 10.70
C ASN A 106 4.79 9.25 12.13
N ALA A 107 5.36 8.07 12.28
CA ALA A 107 5.78 7.51 13.55
C ALA A 107 7.30 7.41 13.54
N THR A 108 7.97 8.20 14.38
CA THR A 108 9.41 8.09 14.61
C THR A 108 9.64 6.97 15.61
N ILE A 109 10.35 5.93 15.21
CA ILE A 109 10.53 4.70 15.97
C ILE A 109 12.01 4.58 16.33
N ARG A 110 12.30 4.32 17.60
CA ARG A 110 13.63 3.97 18.09
C ARG A 110 13.66 2.50 18.49
N SER A 111 14.41 1.70 17.75
CA SER A 111 14.66 0.29 18.05
C SER A 111 16.08 0.11 18.55
N CYS A 112 16.27 -0.64 19.63
CA CYS A 112 17.58 -0.95 20.18
C CYS A 112 17.79 -2.46 20.21
N GLY A 113 18.92 -2.91 19.68
CA GLY A 113 19.42 -4.26 19.79
C GLY A 113 20.47 -4.38 20.89
N GLU A 114 20.39 -5.43 21.70
CA GLU A 114 21.26 -5.68 22.84
C GLU A 114 21.81 -7.11 22.82
N ILE A 115 23.11 -7.25 23.05
CA ILE A 115 23.74 -8.56 23.26
C ILE A 115 23.73 -8.93 24.75
N THR A 116 22.98 -9.98 25.09
CA THR A 116 22.81 -10.44 26.47
C THR A 116 24.16 -10.81 27.09
N GLY A 117 24.45 -10.25 28.27
CA GLY A 117 25.67 -10.54 29.05
C GLY A 117 26.93 -9.79 28.62
N SER A 118 26.91 -9.00 27.54
CA SER A 118 28.06 -8.19 27.09
C SER A 118 27.88 -6.68 27.31
N GLY A 119 26.64 -6.21 27.46
CA GLY A 119 26.30 -4.78 27.57
C GLY A 119 26.42 -4.00 26.25
N VAL A 120 26.68 -4.68 25.12
CA VAL A 120 26.72 -4.04 23.80
C VAL A 120 25.29 -3.73 23.35
N ILE A 121 24.97 -2.44 23.22
CA ILE A 121 23.69 -1.94 22.73
C ILE A 121 23.92 -1.10 21.46
N ARG A 122 23.03 -1.24 20.48
CA ARG A 122 22.96 -0.41 19.28
C ARG A 122 21.53 0.00 18.99
N CYS A 123 21.31 1.29 18.74
CA CYS A 123 19.99 1.84 18.51
C CYS A 123 19.88 2.48 17.14
N LEU A 124 18.75 2.25 16.48
CA LEU A 124 18.41 2.75 15.17
C LEU A 124 17.11 3.54 15.25
N ILE A 125 17.11 4.70 14.61
CA ILE A 125 15.93 5.54 14.48
C ILE A 125 15.50 5.52 13.02
N SER A 126 14.21 5.23 12.80
CA SER A 126 13.58 5.30 11.49
C SER A 126 12.19 5.92 11.62
N VAL A 127 11.71 6.52 10.53
CA VAL A 127 10.38 7.09 10.45
C VAL A 127 9.51 6.18 9.59
N TYR A 128 8.43 5.67 10.17
CA TYR A 128 7.35 5.05 9.43
C TYR A 128 6.34 6.12 9.02
N THR A 129 6.16 6.32 7.72
CA THR A 129 5.06 7.14 7.20
C THR A 129 3.93 6.21 6.82
N GLN A 130 2.75 6.39 7.42
CA GLN A 130 1.54 5.68 7.00
C GLN A 130 1.38 5.77 5.49
N GLY A 131 1.02 4.65 4.86
CA GLY A 131 0.56 4.67 3.48
C GLY A 131 -0.60 5.65 3.34
N SER A 132 -0.89 6.04 2.10
CA SER A 132 -1.97 6.94 1.75
C SER A 132 -2.81 6.23 0.70
N GLY A 133 -3.85 5.53 1.14
CA GLY A 133 -4.98 5.15 0.29
C GLY A 133 -5.90 6.34 0.01
N GLY A 134 -5.39 7.59 0.02
CA GLY A 134 -6.24 8.78 0.01
C GLY A 134 -6.80 9.16 -1.36
N GLY A 135 -6.14 8.76 -2.44
CA GLY A 135 -6.44 9.29 -3.78
C GLY A 135 -6.24 8.35 -4.96
N GLU A 136 -5.37 7.34 -4.79
CA GLU A 136 -5.01 6.40 -5.87
C GLU A 136 -6.01 5.25 -5.88
N LEU A 137 -7.16 5.50 -6.51
CA LEU A 137 -8.19 4.50 -6.72
C LEU A 137 -7.68 3.39 -7.63
N ALA A 138 -8.07 2.15 -7.35
CA ALA A 138 -7.96 1.09 -8.33
C ALA A 138 -8.79 1.43 -9.58
N PRO A 139 -8.50 0.84 -10.76
CA PRO A 139 -9.37 0.96 -11.93
C PRO A 139 -10.83 0.61 -11.63
N PHE A 140 -11.06 -0.34 -10.71
CA PHE A 140 -12.37 -0.65 -10.18
C PHE A 140 -12.36 -0.69 -8.65
N VAL A 141 -13.34 -0.03 -8.04
CA VAL A 141 -13.57 -0.03 -6.60
C VAL A 141 -15.00 -0.50 -6.32
N PHE A 142 -15.16 -1.59 -5.56
CA PHE A 142 -16.45 -2.19 -5.22
C PHE A 142 -16.68 -2.16 -3.72
N ASN A 143 -17.63 -1.33 -3.29
CA ASN A 143 -18.00 -1.26 -1.87
C ASN A 143 -19.39 -1.82 -1.58
N ASN A 144 -20.20 -2.03 -2.62
CA ASN A 144 -21.50 -2.69 -2.48
C ASN A 144 -21.33 -4.18 -2.20
N LEU A 145 -22.22 -4.77 -1.40
CA LEU A 145 -22.25 -6.21 -1.22
C LEU A 145 -22.63 -6.88 -2.55
N LEU A 146 -21.76 -7.76 -3.08
CA LEU A 146 -22.00 -8.41 -4.36
C LEU A 146 -22.94 -9.62 -4.20
N ASN A 147 -23.80 -9.84 -5.20
CA ASN A 147 -24.55 -11.08 -5.32
C ASN A 147 -23.76 -12.10 -6.17
N PRO A 148 -23.33 -13.25 -5.63
CA PRO A 148 -22.62 -14.26 -6.41
C PRO A 148 -23.43 -14.81 -7.59
N ASP A 149 -24.76 -14.86 -7.44
CA ASP A 149 -25.66 -15.44 -8.45
C ASP A 149 -25.88 -14.53 -9.67
N GLU A 150 -25.65 -13.22 -9.50
CA GLU A 150 -25.83 -12.19 -10.52
C GLU A 150 -24.49 -11.56 -10.94
N LEU A 151 -23.38 -12.17 -10.53
CA LEU A 151 -22.03 -11.76 -10.91
C LEU A 151 -21.64 -12.43 -12.24
N ASP A 152 -21.48 -11.62 -13.28
CA ASP A 152 -20.85 -12.05 -14.53
C ASP A 152 -19.57 -11.25 -14.77
N VAL A 153 -18.47 -11.97 -15.02
CA VAL A 153 -17.15 -11.38 -15.27
C VAL A 153 -16.71 -11.65 -16.70
N ALA A 154 -15.76 -10.85 -17.17
CA ALA A 154 -15.27 -10.89 -18.54
C ALA A 154 -14.82 -12.30 -18.95
N LYS A 155 -15.31 -12.79 -20.11
CA LYS A 155 -14.94 -14.09 -20.68
C LYS A 155 -13.86 -14.01 -21.76
N SER A 156 -13.70 -12.83 -22.38
CA SER A 156 -12.69 -12.57 -23.41
C SER A 156 -11.26 -12.70 -22.89
N ASN A 157 -10.37 -13.31 -23.67
CA ASN A 157 -8.93 -13.34 -23.42
C ASN A 157 -8.26 -11.97 -23.58
N GLN A 158 -8.89 -11.06 -24.32
CA GLN A 158 -8.34 -9.74 -24.66
C GLN A 158 -8.82 -8.62 -23.74
N PHE A 159 -9.49 -8.99 -22.63
CA PHE A 159 -9.84 -8.05 -21.58
C PHE A 159 -8.67 -7.92 -20.60
N SER A 160 -8.40 -6.72 -20.10
CA SER A 160 -7.48 -6.54 -18.96
C SER A 160 -7.93 -5.43 -18.02
N ILE A 161 -7.59 -5.59 -16.75
CA ILE A 161 -7.65 -4.53 -15.74
C ILE A 161 -6.27 -4.41 -15.14
N THR A 162 -5.67 -3.23 -15.27
CA THR A 162 -4.30 -2.97 -14.83
C THR A 162 -4.26 -1.87 -13.81
N GLY A 163 -3.89 -2.21 -12.57
CA GLY A 163 -3.66 -1.25 -11.50
C GLY A 163 -2.40 -0.41 -11.72
N LYS A 164 -2.11 0.51 -10.80
CA LYS A 164 -0.94 1.39 -10.87
C LYS A 164 0.36 0.60 -10.79
N GLU A 165 1.33 0.84 -11.67
CA GLU A 165 2.70 0.32 -11.46
C GLU A 165 3.32 1.01 -10.23
N ILE A 166 3.60 0.24 -9.19
CA ILE A 166 4.17 0.72 -7.91
C ILE A 166 5.65 0.42 -7.77
N GLY A 167 6.20 -0.39 -8.68
CA GLY A 167 7.60 -0.75 -8.69
C GLY A 167 7.87 -1.91 -9.62
N ARG A 168 9.08 -2.45 -9.51
CA ARG A 168 9.52 -3.65 -10.24
C ARG A 168 10.17 -4.63 -9.29
N ASP A 169 10.02 -5.91 -9.56
CA ASP A 169 10.70 -6.95 -8.80
C ASP A 169 12.19 -7.06 -9.19
N LYS A 170 12.91 -7.95 -8.49
CA LYS A 170 14.33 -8.24 -8.72
C LYS A 170 14.65 -8.74 -10.14
N ASP A 171 13.66 -9.26 -10.85
CA ASP A 171 13.78 -9.79 -12.21
C ASP A 171 13.29 -8.77 -13.26
N GLY A 172 12.95 -7.54 -12.84
CA GLY A 172 12.51 -6.43 -13.69
C GLY A 172 11.03 -6.44 -14.07
N LYS A 173 10.24 -7.38 -13.52
CA LYS A 173 8.79 -7.49 -13.78
C LYS A 173 8.04 -6.41 -13.01
N ALA A 174 7.11 -5.73 -13.66
CA ALA A 174 6.28 -4.70 -13.05
C ALA A 174 5.39 -5.28 -11.93
N ILE A 175 5.38 -4.59 -10.80
CA ILE A 175 4.50 -4.83 -9.65
C ILE A 175 3.40 -3.78 -9.72
N TYR A 176 2.16 -4.24 -9.65
CA TYR A 176 0.98 -3.38 -9.76
C TYR A 176 0.25 -3.31 -8.42
N ALA A 177 -0.25 -2.13 -8.07
CA ALA A 177 -1.33 -1.96 -7.09
C ALA A 177 -2.60 -2.69 -7.57
N PRO A 178 -3.60 -2.90 -6.69
CA PRO A 178 -4.77 -3.70 -7.03
C PRO A 178 -5.48 -3.26 -8.30
N ALA A 179 -5.83 -4.22 -9.15
CA ALA A 179 -6.68 -4.00 -10.32
C ALA A 179 -8.13 -3.75 -9.90
N ILE A 180 -8.56 -4.47 -8.86
CA ILE A 180 -9.84 -4.28 -8.20
C ILE A 180 -9.59 -4.10 -6.70
N ALA A 181 -10.20 -3.07 -6.13
CA ALA A 181 -10.26 -2.86 -4.69
C ALA A 181 -11.68 -3.06 -4.16
N THR A 182 -11.79 -3.61 -2.96
CA THR A 182 -13.08 -3.79 -2.26
C THR A 182 -12.92 -3.50 -0.77
N ASN A 183 -13.98 -3.08 -0.08
CA ASN A 183 -13.96 -2.87 1.36
C ASN A 183 -14.26 -4.15 2.20
N SER A 184 -14.54 -5.28 1.54
CA SER A 184 -14.98 -6.51 2.19
C SER A 184 -14.25 -7.75 1.68
N GLN A 185 -13.82 -8.59 2.63
CA GLN A 185 -13.22 -9.89 2.36
C GLN A 185 -14.18 -10.84 1.61
N ALA A 186 -15.49 -10.77 1.92
CA ALA A 186 -16.49 -11.59 1.24
C ALA A 186 -16.58 -11.21 -0.25
N ASN A 187 -16.57 -9.91 -0.57
CA ASN A 187 -16.55 -9.42 -1.95
C ASN A 187 -15.26 -9.84 -2.67
N LYS A 188 -14.09 -9.79 -1.99
CA LYS A 188 -12.81 -10.25 -2.55
C LYS A 188 -12.91 -11.71 -2.97
N GLU A 189 -13.43 -12.58 -2.10
CA GLU A 189 -13.58 -14.01 -2.39
C GLU A 189 -14.55 -14.27 -3.54
N ILE A 190 -15.69 -13.57 -3.57
CA ILE A 190 -16.68 -13.68 -4.65
C ILE A 190 -16.04 -13.31 -6.01
N LEU A 191 -15.35 -12.18 -6.08
CA LEU A 191 -14.70 -11.71 -7.31
C LEU A 191 -13.53 -12.61 -7.73
N LEU A 192 -12.71 -13.05 -6.77
CA LEU A 192 -11.59 -13.95 -7.02
C LEU A 192 -12.08 -15.30 -7.56
N ASN A 193 -13.11 -15.87 -6.96
CA ASN A 193 -13.71 -17.12 -7.42
C ASN A 193 -14.30 -16.98 -8.83
N ALA A 194 -14.96 -15.86 -9.14
CA ALA A 194 -15.46 -15.59 -10.48
C ALA A 194 -14.34 -15.45 -11.52
N ALA A 195 -13.26 -14.73 -11.19
CA ALA A 195 -12.08 -14.56 -12.06
C ALA A 195 -11.33 -15.89 -12.29
N ILE A 196 -11.25 -16.75 -11.28
CA ILE A 196 -10.66 -18.10 -11.40
C ILE A 196 -11.57 -18.98 -12.28
N LYS A 197 -12.88 -18.99 -12.03
CA LYS A 197 -13.86 -19.80 -12.77
C LYS A 197 -13.89 -19.44 -14.26
N SER A 198 -13.72 -18.17 -14.60
CA SER A 198 -13.61 -17.71 -15.99
C SER A 198 -12.24 -18.01 -16.63
N GLY A 199 -11.24 -18.42 -15.85
CA GLY A 199 -9.87 -18.65 -16.34
C GLY A 199 -9.18 -17.36 -16.76
N ARG A 200 -9.49 -16.23 -16.11
CA ARG A 200 -9.03 -14.88 -16.48
C ARG A 200 -8.29 -14.16 -15.36
N ILE A 201 -7.88 -14.85 -14.30
CA ILE A 201 -7.22 -14.20 -13.16
C ILE A 201 -5.97 -13.40 -13.56
N ASP A 202 -5.22 -13.86 -14.57
CA ASP A 202 -4.02 -13.18 -15.08
C ASP A 202 -4.31 -11.82 -15.74
N ASN A 203 -5.57 -11.59 -16.14
CA ASN A 203 -6.00 -10.33 -16.76
C ASN A 203 -6.21 -9.21 -15.73
N TYR A 204 -6.27 -9.53 -14.44
CA TYR A 204 -6.37 -8.57 -13.33
C TYR A 204 -4.97 -8.26 -12.79
N ARG A 205 -4.21 -7.41 -13.50
CA ARG A 205 -2.82 -7.08 -13.14
C ARG A 205 -2.76 -6.22 -11.89
N GLY A 206 -2.25 -6.81 -10.81
CA GLY A 206 -2.28 -6.25 -9.46
C GLY A 206 -3.25 -6.98 -8.52
N GLY A 207 -4.07 -7.87 -9.06
CA GLY A 207 -4.98 -8.72 -8.29
C GLY A 207 -6.22 -7.99 -7.78
N ILE A 208 -6.96 -8.69 -6.93
CA ILE A 208 -8.20 -8.24 -6.30
C ILE A 208 -7.92 -8.19 -4.81
N GLU A 209 -7.98 -7.01 -4.19
CA GLU A 209 -7.55 -6.81 -2.81
C GLU A 209 -8.58 -6.07 -1.96
N VAL A 210 -8.54 -6.34 -0.65
CA VAL A 210 -9.32 -5.57 0.32
C VAL A 210 -8.56 -4.27 0.61
N VAL A 211 -9.17 -3.13 0.30
CA VAL A 211 -8.60 -1.80 0.52
C VAL A 211 -9.64 -0.96 1.25
N ASN A 212 -9.25 -0.45 2.41
CA ASN A 212 -10.03 0.55 3.14
C ASN A 212 -9.55 1.93 2.68
N TYR A 213 -10.28 2.51 1.73
CA TYR A 213 -10.05 3.89 1.32
C TYR A 213 -10.44 4.86 2.44
N ASP A 214 -9.78 6.02 2.47
CA ASP A 214 -10.22 7.11 3.33
C ASP A 214 -11.28 7.96 2.61
N GLY A 215 -12.02 8.77 3.36
CA GLY A 215 -12.95 9.74 2.80
C GLY A 215 -14.15 9.12 2.08
N ALA A 216 -14.55 9.73 0.96
CA ALA A 216 -15.75 9.37 0.21
C ALA A 216 -15.78 7.92 -0.28
N PHE A 217 -14.61 7.32 -0.53
CA PHE A 217 -14.54 6.00 -1.15
C PHE A 217 -14.37 4.86 -0.17
N GLY A 218 -14.34 5.13 1.14
CA GLY A 218 -14.39 4.09 2.18
C GLY A 218 -15.45 4.30 3.26
N ASP A 219 -16.05 5.50 3.34
CA ASP A 219 -17.15 5.77 4.26
C ASP A 219 -18.46 6.10 3.51
N PRO A 220 -19.57 5.39 3.79
CA PRO A 220 -20.83 5.56 3.07
C PRO A 220 -21.49 6.92 3.32
N LYS A 221 -21.33 7.51 4.51
CA LYS A 221 -21.83 8.85 4.76
C LYS A 221 -21.04 9.88 3.96
N LEU A 222 -19.71 9.79 3.98
CA LEU A 222 -18.85 10.70 3.23
C LEU A 222 -19.03 10.53 1.71
N MET A 223 -19.35 9.32 1.24
CA MET A 223 -19.71 9.09 -0.17
C MET A 223 -20.97 9.87 -0.56
N ASN A 224 -22.02 9.80 0.27
CA ASN A 224 -23.23 10.59 0.04
C ASN A 224 -22.90 12.10 0.03
N ASP A 225 -22.13 12.57 1.01
CA ASP A 225 -21.74 13.97 1.10
C ASP A 225 -20.91 14.41 -0.13
N PHE A 226 -20.08 13.53 -0.68
CA PHE A 226 -19.32 13.75 -1.93
C PHE A 226 -20.25 13.89 -3.12
N VAL A 227 -21.18 12.94 -3.31
CA VAL A 227 -22.17 12.95 -4.39
C VAL A 227 -23.03 14.21 -4.35
N GLN A 228 -23.48 14.63 -3.15
CA GLN A 228 -24.23 15.88 -2.99
C GLN A 228 -23.37 17.11 -3.32
N SER A 229 -22.09 17.12 -2.95
CA SER A 229 -21.18 18.21 -3.32
C SER A 229 -21.00 18.32 -4.83
N ILE A 230 -20.85 17.19 -5.53
CA ILE A 230 -20.79 17.15 -7.00
C ILE A 230 -22.11 17.63 -7.62
N LYS A 231 -23.26 17.18 -7.12
CA LYS A 231 -24.58 17.62 -7.59
C LYS A 231 -24.73 19.14 -7.50
N ASN A 232 -24.38 19.71 -6.34
CA ASN A 232 -24.49 21.14 -6.10
C ASN A 232 -23.52 21.95 -6.96
N GLN A 233 -22.28 21.48 -7.10
CA GLN A 233 -21.30 22.08 -8.00
C GLN A 233 -21.77 22.01 -9.45
N TRP A 234 -22.20 20.84 -9.91
CA TRP A 234 -22.71 20.68 -11.26
C TRP A 234 -23.87 21.63 -11.52
N ALA A 235 -24.83 21.75 -10.60
CA ALA A 235 -25.98 22.63 -10.76
C ALA A 235 -25.58 24.12 -10.92
N SER A 236 -24.52 24.57 -10.23
CA SER A 236 -24.05 25.96 -10.25
C SER A 236 -23.17 26.31 -11.46
N LEU A 237 -22.62 25.33 -12.18
CA LEU A 237 -21.76 25.57 -13.34
C LEU A 237 -22.53 26.22 -14.52
N PRO A 238 -21.86 27.06 -15.34
CA PRO A 238 -22.40 27.49 -16.62
C PRO A 238 -22.65 26.30 -17.57
N ASN A 239 -23.67 26.38 -18.42
CA ASN A 239 -24.03 25.28 -19.34
C ASN A 239 -22.88 24.86 -20.27
N ALA A 240 -21.97 25.76 -20.62
CA ALA A 240 -20.80 25.44 -21.45
C ALA A 240 -19.79 24.52 -20.74
N GLU A 241 -19.73 24.57 -19.41
CA GLU A 241 -18.78 23.84 -18.56
C GLU A 241 -19.41 22.56 -17.97
N LYS A 242 -20.74 22.48 -17.93
CA LYS A 242 -21.49 21.28 -17.55
C LYS A 242 -21.29 20.16 -18.56
N GLY A 243 -21.09 18.95 -18.05
CA GLY A 243 -21.30 17.72 -18.81
C GLY A 243 -22.73 17.23 -18.66
N PHE A 244 -23.25 16.60 -19.71
CA PHE A 244 -24.57 16.00 -19.80
C PHE A 244 -24.42 14.56 -20.33
N ALA A 245 -24.73 13.56 -19.50
CA ALA A 245 -24.69 12.18 -19.96
C ALA A 245 -25.98 11.81 -20.72
N PRO A 246 -25.90 10.97 -21.78
CA PRO A 246 -24.69 10.41 -22.39
C PRO A 246 -24.13 11.25 -23.56
N THR A 247 -24.63 12.47 -23.78
CA THR A 247 -24.44 13.24 -25.03
C THR A 247 -23.18 14.10 -25.07
N ASP A 248 -22.77 14.71 -23.96
CA ASP A 248 -21.57 15.53 -23.81
C ASP A 248 -20.95 15.32 -22.42
N MET A 249 -20.07 14.34 -22.29
CA MET A 249 -19.40 14.00 -21.03
C MET A 249 -17.97 14.55 -20.97
N GLY A 250 -17.65 15.58 -21.77
CA GLY A 250 -16.29 16.13 -21.87
C GLY A 250 -15.35 15.33 -22.77
N THR A 251 -14.16 15.89 -22.97
CA THR A 251 -13.07 15.30 -23.79
C THR A 251 -11.76 15.34 -23.02
N ARG A 252 -10.76 14.53 -23.39
CA ARG A 252 -9.48 14.48 -22.67
C ARG A 252 -8.82 15.86 -22.49
N ASP A 253 -8.99 16.77 -23.46
CA ASP A 253 -8.46 18.14 -23.42
C ASP A 253 -9.37 19.12 -22.65
N LYS A 254 -10.66 18.84 -22.58
CA LYS A 254 -11.67 19.64 -21.87
C LYS A 254 -12.56 18.73 -21.03
N PRO A 255 -12.04 18.21 -19.91
CA PRO A 255 -12.79 17.33 -19.04
C PRO A 255 -13.90 18.13 -18.34
N LYS A 256 -15.01 17.47 -18.04
CA LYS A 256 -16.20 18.11 -17.46
C LYS A 256 -16.67 17.39 -16.20
N ILE A 257 -17.41 18.12 -15.36
CA ILE A 257 -18.22 17.51 -14.30
C ILE A 257 -19.57 17.14 -14.92
N THR A 258 -19.96 15.88 -14.78
CA THR A 258 -21.22 15.35 -15.25
C THR A 258 -21.95 14.71 -14.06
N TYR A 259 -23.16 15.19 -13.76
CA TYR A 259 -24.04 14.58 -12.77
C TYR A 259 -25.32 14.11 -13.46
N HIS A 260 -25.72 12.86 -13.22
CA HIS A 260 -26.95 12.28 -13.75
C HIS A 260 -27.81 11.74 -12.62
N GLU A 261 -29.07 12.17 -12.55
CA GLU A 261 -30.05 11.69 -11.57
C GLU A 261 -30.86 10.54 -12.17
N GLY A 262 -30.96 9.42 -11.44
CA GLY A 262 -31.66 8.21 -11.90
C GLY A 262 -30.79 7.29 -12.75
N ASN A 263 -31.44 6.32 -13.38
CA ASN A 263 -30.74 5.30 -14.18
C ASN A 263 -30.20 5.91 -15.48
N LEU A 264 -29.02 5.46 -15.89
CA LEU A 264 -28.34 5.89 -17.11
C LEU A 264 -28.03 4.71 -18.02
N ASP A 265 -28.58 4.74 -19.23
CA ASP A 265 -28.26 3.81 -20.31
C ASP A 265 -27.38 4.50 -21.36
N ILE A 266 -26.18 3.96 -21.56
CA ILE A 266 -25.22 4.43 -22.57
C ILE A 266 -25.10 3.38 -23.67
N SER A 267 -25.80 3.61 -24.77
CA SER A 267 -25.55 2.93 -26.06
C SER A 267 -24.28 3.46 -26.73
N SER A 268 -23.14 2.89 -26.40
CA SER A 268 -21.83 3.24 -26.97
C SER A 268 -21.75 2.83 -28.44
N ASN A 269 -21.75 3.81 -29.34
CA ASN A 269 -21.31 3.67 -30.73
C ASN A 269 -20.12 4.62 -30.92
N GLY A 270 -19.00 4.35 -30.24
CA GLY A 270 -17.85 5.27 -30.21
C GLY A 270 -18.02 6.48 -29.30
N ARG A 271 -18.86 6.39 -28.27
CA ARG A 271 -19.03 7.47 -27.29
C ARG A 271 -17.79 7.59 -26.40
N THR A 272 -17.36 8.82 -26.18
CA THR A 272 -16.24 9.14 -25.30
C THR A 272 -16.66 10.11 -24.20
N GLY A 273 -15.98 10.07 -23.05
CA GLY A 273 -16.14 11.07 -21.99
C GLY A 273 -14.83 11.33 -21.25
N ALA A 274 -14.75 12.45 -20.52
CA ALA A 274 -13.61 12.75 -19.68
C ALA A 274 -13.96 13.68 -18.53
N GLY A 275 -13.33 13.44 -17.37
CA GLY A 275 -13.55 14.19 -16.13
C GLY A 275 -14.26 13.35 -15.09
N THR A 276 -15.16 13.98 -14.33
CA THR A 276 -15.87 13.33 -13.22
C THR A 276 -17.33 13.11 -13.59
N LEU A 277 -17.73 11.84 -13.72
CA LEU A 277 -19.10 11.42 -14.00
C LEU A 277 -19.68 10.76 -12.75
N VAL A 278 -20.75 11.32 -12.20
CA VAL A 278 -21.49 10.77 -11.06
C VAL A 278 -22.90 10.42 -11.50
N ILE A 279 -23.28 9.15 -11.35
CA ILE A 279 -24.63 8.66 -11.62
C ILE A 279 -25.29 8.31 -10.28
N ASN A 280 -26.33 9.07 -9.93
CA ASN A 280 -27.19 8.76 -8.80
C ASN A 280 -28.28 7.75 -9.18
N GLY A 281 -27.87 6.52 -9.50
CA GLY A 281 -28.73 5.47 -10.02
C GLY A 281 -27.93 4.34 -10.67
N ASN A 282 -28.62 3.45 -11.37
CA ASN A 282 -28.00 2.31 -12.06
C ASN A 282 -27.31 2.77 -13.36
N LEU A 283 -26.25 2.07 -13.75
CA LEU A 283 -25.53 2.34 -14.99
C LEU A 283 -25.52 1.10 -15.88
N SER A 284 -25.94 1.27 -17.14
CA SER A 284 -25.83 0.26 -18.18
C SER A 284 -25.09 0.83 -19.38
N ILE A 285 -23.92 0.27 -19.69
CA ILE A 285 -23.14 0.60 -20.87
C ILE A 285 -23.23 -0.59 -21.81
N THR A 286 -23.80 -0.36 -22.99
CA THR A 286 -23.94 -1.37 -24.03
C THR A 286 -23.29 -0.88 -25.33
N GLY A 287 -22.83 -1.78 -26.20
CA GLY A 287 -22.33 -1.41 -27.53
C GLY A 287 -20.81 -1.54 -27.70
N ARG A 288 -20.20 -0.71 -28.54
CA ARG A 288 -18.78 -0.80 -28.91
C ARG A 288 -18.06 0.53 -28.75
N ASN A 289 -16.77 0.43 -28.45
CA ASN A 289 -15.82 1.55 -28.43
C ASN A 289 -16.18 2.66 -27.43
N PHE A 290 -16.69 2.30 -26.25
CA PHE A 290 -16.80 3.25 -25.15
C PHE A 290 -15.40 3.56 -24.61
N ASP A 291 -15.06 4.84 -24.49
CA ASP A 291 -13.83 5.30 -23.84
C ASP A 291 -14.19 6.38 -22.81
N TYR A 292 -13.50 6.34 -21.67
CA TYR A 292 -13.66 7.31 -20.62
C TYR A 292 -12.31 7.59 -19.96
N PHE A 293 -12.05 8.88 -19.72
CA PHE A 293 -10.81 9.35 -19.13
C PHE A 293 -11.11 10.11 -17.83
N GLY A 294 -10.94 9.47 -16.68
CA GLY A 294 -11.16 10.12 -15.38
C GLY A 294 -11.86 9.24 -14.35
N LEU A 295 -12.85 9.80 -13.65
CA LEU A 295 -13.58 9.13 -12.57
C LEU A 295 -15.04 8.90 -12.98
N ILE A 296 -15.52 7.67 -12.80
CA ILE A 296 -16.94 7.31 -12.87
C ILE A 296 -17.38 6.83 -11.49
N VAL A 297 -18.42 7.44 -10.92
CA VAL A 297 -19.04 7.02 -9.66
C VAL A 297 -20.47 6.60 -9.93
N VAL A 298 -20.82 5.39 -9.48
CA VAL A 298 -22.15 4.81 -9.63
C VAL A 298 -22.67 4.48 -8.24
N THR A 299 -23.76 5.13 -7.83
CA THR A 299 -24.39 4.91 -6.52
C THR A 299 -25.62 4.00 -6.58
N GLY A 300 -25.94 3.45 -7.74
CA GLY A 300 -27.02 2.47 -7.90
C GLY A 300 -26.67 1.08 -7.38
N LYS A 301 -27.58 0.15 -7.64
CA LYS A 301 -27.49 -1.27 -7.27
C LYS A 301 -27.13 -2.18 -8.44
N SER A 302 -27.19 -1.66 -9.67
CA SER A 302 -26.83 -2.40 -10.87
C SER A 302 -25.78 -1.63 -11.67
N PHE A 303 -24.70 -2.31 -11.99
CA PHE A 303 -23.69 -1.87 -12.95
C PHE A 303 -23.55 -2.93 -14.03
N VAL A 304 -23.87 -2.54 -15.26
CA VAL A 304 -23.79 -3.41 -16.44
C VAL A 304 -22.84 -2.78 -17.44
N PHE A 305 -21.81 -3.51 -17.84
CA PHE A 305 -20.92 -3.16 -18.93
C PHE A 305 -20.89 -4.33 -19.92
N LYS A 306 -21.54 -4.16 -21.06
CA LYS A 306 -21.60 -5.15 -22.14
C LYS A 306 -21.07 -4.54 -23.43
N GLY A 307 -20.11 -5.20 -24.07
CA GLY A 307 -19.57 -4.66 -25.31
C GLY A 307 -18.19 -5.16 -25.68
N GLY A 308 -17.58 -4.56 -26.70
CA GLY A 308 -16.22 -4.90 -27.11
C GLY A 308 -15.62 -3.93 -28.11
N GLY A 309 -14.31 -4.03 -28.34
CA GLY A 309 -13.56 -3.16 -29.27
C GLY A 309 -13.09 -1.85 -28.65
N ASN A 310 -13.09 -1.75 -27.32
CA ASN A 310 -12.76 -0.51 -26.63
C ASN A 310 -11.30 -0.15 -26.80
N LYS A 311 -11.04 1.16 -26.88
CA LYS A 311 -9.72 1.71 -26.61
C LYS A 311 -9.39 1.50 -25.12
N PRO A 312 -8.11 1.53 -24.72
CA PRO A 312 -7.74 1.49 -23.33
C PRO A 312 -8.41 2.62 -22.57
N MET A 313 -9.26 2.26 -21.62
CA MET A 313 -10.02 3.16 -20.78
C MET A 313 -9.16 3.54 -19.58
N GLU A 314 -8.76 4.80 -19.53
CA GLU A 314 -7.93 5.35 -18.47
C GLU A 314 -8.83 5.97 -17.40
N ALA A 315 -9.46 5.13 -16.59
CA ALA A 315 -10.42 5.58 -15.61
C ALA A 315 -10.46 4.69 -14.37
N SER A 316 -10.93 5.29 -13.27
CA SER A 316 -11.42 4.55 -12.10
C SER A 316 -12.94 4.57 -12.07
N ILE A 317 -13.52 3.39 -11.93
CA ILE A 317 -14.95 3.20 -11.71
C ILE A 317 -15.16 2.84 -10.24
N VAL A 318 -15.91 3.66 -9.53
CA VAL A 318 -16.32 3.40 -8.15
C VAL A 318 -17.79 3.02 -8.12
N PHE A 319 -18.06 1.80 -7.66
CA PHE A 319 -19.41 1.30 -7.46
C PHE A 319 -19.69 1.18 -5.96
N ALA A 320 -20.43 2.16 -5.46
CA ALA A 320 -20.67 2.32 -4.03
C ALA A 320 -21.97 3.10 -3.82
N SER A 321 -22.98 2.42 -3.30
CA SER A 321 -24.33 2.88 -3.04
C SER A 321 -24.47 3.23 -1.56
N PRO A 322 -24.30 4.50 -1.17
CA PRO A 322 -24.50 4.90 0.22
C PRO A 322 -25.99 4.84 0.57
N GLU A 323 -26.35 4.00 1.53
CA GLU A 323 -27.71 3.88 2.05
C GLU A 323 -27.72 4.16 3.55
N GLN A 324 -28.72 4.92 4.00
CA GLN A 324 -28.99 5.15 5.41
C GLN A 324 -30.19 4.31 5.84
N ASP A 325 -30.03 3.50 6.88
CA ASP A 325 -31.14 2.74 7.46
C ASP A 325 -32.08 3.63 8.29
N ALA A 326 -33.22 3.07 8.71
CA ALA A 326 -34.21 3.78 9.54
C ALA A 326 -33.66 4.25 10.90
N ASN A 327 -32.54 3.67 11.35
CA ASN A 327 -31.86 4.02 12.60
C ASN A 327 -30.75 5.07 12.39
N GLY A 328 -30.58 5.57 11.16
CA GLY A 328 -29.57 6.57 10.81
C GLY A 328 -28.17 6.03 10.54
N LYS A 329 -27.98 4.70 10.53
CA LYS A 329 -26.69 4.05 10.23
C LYS A 329 -26.47 4.03 8.72
N TRP A 330 -25.28 4.45 8.31
CA TRP A 330 -24.86 4.43 6.91
C TRP A 330 -24.16 3.11 6.57
N THR A 331 -24.48 2.55 5.42
CA THR A 331 -23.86 1.35 4.86
C THR A 331 -23.71 1.48 3.35
N PHE A 332 -22.79 0.72 2.76
CA PHE A 332 -22.74 0.56 1.31
C PHE A 332 -23.60 -0.64 0.91
N GLY A 333 -24.62 -0.40 0.08
CA GLY A 333 -25.46 -1.44 -0.51
C GLY A 333 -26.07 -2.39 0.53
N GLY A 334 -27.07 -1.93 1.29
CA GLY A 334 -27.83 -2.74 2.24
C GLY A 334 -28.61 -3.90 1.59
N VAL A 335 -28.67 -3.92 0.25
CA VAL A 335 -29.15 -5.02 -0.59
C VAL A 335 -28.03 -5.43 -1.53
N LYS A 336 -27.95 -6.74 -1.85
CA LYS A 336 -26.96 -7.26 -2.79
C LYS A 336 -27.07 -6.55 -4.15
N ALA A 337 -25.93 -6.18 -4.72
CA ALA A 337 -25.83 -5.49 -5.98
C ALA A 337 -25.58 -6.46 -7.15
N GLU A 338 -26.15 -6.10 -8.31
CA GLU A 338 -25.91 -6.74 -9.60
C GLU A 338 -24.66 -6.11 -10.23
N PHE A 339 -23.72 -6.95 -10.65
CA PHE A 339 -22.52 -6.53 -11.36
C PHE A 339 -22.27 -7.45 -12.54
N VAL A 340 -22.41 -6.90 -13.74
CA VAL A 340 -22.25 -7.63 -14.99
C VAL A 340 -21.21 -6.91 -15.82
N VAL A 341 -20.08 -7.56 -16.04
CA VAL A 341 -19.05 -7.11 -16.97
C VAL A 341 -18.82 -8.24 -17.96
N ASP A 342 -19.45 -8.13 -19.11
CA ASP A 342 -19.46 -9.18 -20.14
C ASP A 342 -18.92 -8.61 -21.46
N PHE A 343 -17.71 -9.05 -21.82
CA PHE A 343 -17.09 -8.70 -23.09
C PHE A 343 -17.12 -9.93 -24.00
N ASP A 344 -18.05 -9.93 -24.96
CA ASP A 344 -18.16 -10.99 -25.94
C ASP A 344 -17.32 -10.63 -27.19
N GLY A 345 -16.15 -11.26 -27.31
CA GLY A 345 -15.33 -11.25 -28.53
C GLY A 345 -14.54 -9.97 -28.86
N GLY A 346 -14.45 -8.98 -27.96
CA GLY A 346 -13.65 -7.76 -28.15
C GLY A 346 -12.54 -7.57 -27.13
N ALA A 347 -11.53 -6.76 -27.50
CA ALA A 347 -10.55 -6.23 -26.56
C ALA A 347 -11.17 -5.11 -25.70
N ALA A 348 -10.82 -5.08 -24.42
CA ALA A 348 -11.23 -4.04 -23.48
C ALA A 348 -10.20 -3.93 -22.36
N ASP A 349 -9.45 -2.85 -22.36
CA ASP A 349 -8.40 -2.60 -21.37
C ASP A 349 -8.83 -1.48 -20.43
N PHE A 350 -8.78 -1.72 -19.13
CA PHE A 350 -9.01 -0.73 -18.09
C PHE A 350 -7.69 -0.48 -17.38
N ILE A 351 -7.20 0.75 -17.42
CA ILE A 351 -5.86 1.08 -16.97
C ILE A 351 -5.94 2.22 -15.96
N TYR A 352 -5.27 2.05 -14.83
CA TYR A 352 -5.06 3.14 -13.89
C TYR A 352 -4.27 4.27 -14.55
N SER A 353 -4.75 5.51 -14.43
CA SER A 353 -4.06 6.69 -14.94
C SER A 353 -4.07 7.81 -13.91
N THR A 354 -2.89 8.15 -13.38
CA THR A 354 -2.75 9.29 -12.47
C THR A 354 -3.14 10.59 -13.17
N ASP A 355 -2.80 10.76 -14.45
CA ASP A 355 -3.18 11.95 -15.22
C ASP A 355 -4.71 12.09 -15.27
N ALA A 356 -5.41 11.00 -15.61
CA ALA A 356 -6.87 10.98 -15.69
C ALA A 356 -7.55 11.35 -14.38
N LEU A 357 -7.13 10.72 -13.28
CA LEU A 357 -7.70 11.01 -11.97
C LEU A 357 -7.31 12.40 -11.47
N SER A 358 -6.10 12.89 -11.77
CA SER A 358 -5.67 14.24 -11.38
C SER A 358 -6.49 15.32 -12.06
N LYS A 359 -6.81 15.14 -13.34
CA LYS A 359 -7.67 16.04 -14.11
C LYS A 359 -9.10 15.98 -13.62
N ALA A 360 -9.64 14.79 -13.34
CA ALA A 360 -10.96 14.63 -12.76
C ALA A 360 -11.08 15.30 -11.37
N HIS A 361 -10.09 15.09 -10.49
CA HIS A 361 -10.01 15.73 -9.19
C HIS A 361 -9.82 17.25 -9.30
N GLY A 362 -9.05 17.72 -10.28
CA GLY A 362 -8.80 19.14 -10.52
C GLY A 362 -10.07 19.96 -10.73
N LEU A 363 -11.09 19.36 -11.36
CA LEU A 363 -12.40 19.97 -11.61
C LEU A 363 -13.20 20.24 -10.32
N LEU A 364 -12.91 19.51 -9.24
CA LEU A 364 -13.75 19.49 -8.05
C LEU A 364 -13.64 20.78 -7.22
N ASN A 365 -14.73 21.15 -6.56
CA ASN A 365 -14.73 22.22 -5.57
C ASN A 365 -13.97 21.80 -4.29
N ASP A 366 -13.65 22.76 -3.42
CA ASP A 366 -12.87 22.49 -2.20
C ASP A 366 -13.55 21.49 -1.25
N THR A 367 -14.88 21.45 -1.21
CA THR A 367 -15.63 20.50 -0.38
C THR A 367 -15.43 19.07 -0.88
N ALA A 368 -15.60 18.83 -2.18
CA ALA A 368 -15.42 17.52 -2.79
C ALA A 368 -13.94 17.08 -2.77
N LYS A 369 -12.99 18.01 -2.95
CA LYS A 369 -11.54 17.74 -2.80
C LYS A 369 -11.14 17.32 -1.38
N LYS A 370 -11.81 17.86 -0.35
CA LYS A 370 -11.57 17.40 1.03
C LYS A 370 -12.10 15.98 1.27
N LEU A 371 -13.14 15.59 0.56
CA LEU A 371 -13.76 14.26 0.67
C LEU A 371 -13.01 13.20 -0.16
N TRP A 372 -12.32 13.60 -1.23
CA TRP A 372 -11.41 12.76 -2.01
C TRP A 372 -10.03 13.40 -2.07
N ALA A 373 -9.16 13.05 -1.13
CA ALA A 373 -7.82 13.63 -1.03
C ALA A 373 -6.87 13.03 -2.07
N PHE A 374 -6.79 13.64 -3.26
CA PHE A 374 -5.99 13.12 -4.37
C PHE A 374 -4.47 13.30 -4.22
N GLU A 375 -4.02 14.20 -3.33
CA GLU A 375 -2.60 14.31 -2.96
C GLU A 375 -2.31 13.54 -1.67
N ALA A 376 -1.10 12.98 -1.61
CA ALA A 376 -0.52 12.20 -0.51
C ALA A 376 -0.79 12.83 0.87
N GLN A 377 -1.98 12.55 1.37
CA GLN A 377 -2.41 12.72 2.72
C GLN A 377 -2.55 11.28 3.20
N SER A 378 -1.59 10.79 4.01
CA SER A 378 -1.62 9.47 4.64
C SER A 378 -3.01 9.03 5.09
N GLY A 379 -3.26 7.76 4.83
CA GLY A 379 -4.52 7.09 4.86
C GLY A 379 -4.33 5.58 4.67
N THR A 380 -4.99 4.81 5.50
CA THR A 380 -4.60 3.49 6.00
C THR A 380 -4.63 2.29 5.04
N GLY A 381 -4.59 2.50 3.71
CA GLY A 381 -4.80 1.45 2.70
C GLY A 381 -3.56 0.96 1.94
N THR A 382 -2.37 1.49 2.24
CA THR A 382 -1.10 1.05 1.61
C THR A 382 -0.10 0.73 2.71
N SER A 383 0.74 -0.30 2.51
CA SER A 383 1.91 -0.52 3.38
C SER A 383 2.66 0.80 3.49
N GLY A 384 2.84 1.29 4.71
CA GLY A 384 3.59 2.52 4.92
C GLY A 384 5.03 2.34 4.51
N LYS A 385 5.73 3.45 4.32
CA LYS A 385 7.15 3.45 3.96
C LYS A 385 7.98 3.72 5.19
N MET A 386 9.05 2.94 5.36
CA MET A 386 10.12 3.25 6.31
C MET A 386 11.13 4.16 5.61
N SER A 387 11.49 5.26 6.25
CA SER A 387 12.42 6.25 5.70
C SER A 387 13.25 6.87 6.82
N GLY A 388 14.47 7.30 6.46
CA GLY A 388 15.46 7.73 7.45
C GLY A 388 16.04 6.52 8.19
N TRP A 389 17.34 6.34 8.10
CA TRP A 389 18.07 5.34 8.87
C TRP A 389 19.20 6.09 9.55
N ILE A 390 19.07 6.28 10.87
CA ILE A 390 20.06 7.00 11.66
C ILE A 390 20.48 6.08 12.81
N GLU A 391 21.78 5.84 12.90
CA GLU A 391 22.35 5.19 14.08
C GLU A 391 22.42 6.22 15.20
N ASP A 392 21.75 5.91 16.31
CA ASP A 392 21.76 6.72 17.51
C ASP A 392 22.74 6.10 18.51
N ILE A 393 23.89 6.73 18.64
CA ILE A 393 25.00 6.31 19.50
C ILE A 393 24.93 6.97 20.88
N SER A 394 23.83 7.68 21.18
CA SER A 394 23.63 8.28 22.50
C SER A 394 23.44 7.20 23.59
N PRO A 395 24.08 7.36 24.77
CA PRO A 395 24.03 6.40 25.86
C PRO A 395 22.65 6.26 26.50
#